data_AF-A0A1M5A0S4-F1
#
_entry.id   AF-A0A1M5A0S4-F1
#
_cell.length_a   1.000
_cell.length_b   1.000
_cell.length_c   1.000
_cell.angle_alpha   90.00
_cell.angle_beta   90.00
_cell.angle_gamma   90.00
#
_symmetry.space_group_name_H-M   'P 1'
#
loop_
_entity.id
_entity.type
_entity.pdbx_description
1 polymer ?
#
loop_
_entity_poly.entity_id
_entity_poly.type
_entity_poly.pdbx_seq_one_letter_code
_entity_poly.pdbx_strand_id
1 'polypeptide(L)'
;MSTSDDDRYKKKVGENLRTLRNEMDLTQEEFVEIFNRKMKEKLKKTLSRGSYGPYEKGLRYPKKYIKLFAEFYGVTVGYLQGKELRYDLADIEKLTLNGRELSGKKLENALKYIEFLLADDD
;
A
#
# COMPACT_ATOMS: atom_id res chain seq x y z
N MET A 1 -10.71 -22.22 -2.64
CA MET A 1 -9.50 -21.74 -1.92
C MET A 1 -9.50 -22.38 -0.55
N SER A 2 -8.41 -23.04 -0.17
CA SER A 2 -8.24 -23.64 1.15
C SER A 2 -8.22 -22.56 2.23
N THR A 3 -8.71 -22.85 3.44
CA THR A 3 -8.62 -21.98 4.62
C THR A 3 -7.19 -21.51 4.89
N SER A 4 -6.20 -22.33 4.56
CA SER A 4 -4.78 -22.01 4.73
C SER A 4 -4.28 -20.88 3.80
N ASP A 5 -4.81 -20.78 2.58
CA ASP A 5 -4.38 -19.76 1.62
C ASP A 5 -4.93 -18.37 2.00
N ASP A 6 -6.17 -18.33 2.49
CA ASP A 6 -6.81 -17.08 2.93
C ASP A 6 -6.10 -16.50 4.16
N ASP A 7 -5.65 -17.35 5.08
CA ASP A 7 -4.89 -16.95 6.28
C ASP A 7 -3.48 -16.48 5.94
N ARG A 8 -2.78 -17.17 5.04
CA ARG A 8 -1.48 -16.71 4.54
C ARG A 8 -1.58 -15.33 3.91
N TYR A 9 -2.62 -15.13 3.11
CA TYR A 9 -2.86 -13.88 2.41
C TYR A 9 -3.23 -12.72 3.35
N LYS A 10 -4.07 -12.95 4.36
CA LYS A 10 -4.37 -11.98 5.43
C LYS A 10 -3.10 -11.57 6.18
N LYS A 11 -2.25 -12.53 6.55
CA LYS A 11 -0.97 -12.26 7.20
C LYS A 11 -0.08 -11.38 6.33
N LYS A 12 0.04 -11.70 5.03
CA LYS A 12 0.91 -10.94 4.14
C LYS A 12 0.47 -9.50 3.95
N VAL A 13 -0.85 -9.27 3.82
CA VAL A 13 -1.39 -7.91 3.81
C VAL A 13 -1.09 -7.17 5.11
N GLY A 14 -1.27 -7.81 6.25
CA GLY A 14 -0.98 -7.20 7.54
C GLY A 14 0.49 -6.82 7.71
N GLU A 15 1.40 -7.72 7.32
CA GLU A 15 2.84 -7.46 7.31
C GLU A 15 3.20 -6.25 6.45
N ASN A 16 2.73 -6.22 5.20
CA ASN A 16 3.06 -5.16 4.27
C ASN A 16 2.48 -3.80 4.71
N LEU A 17 1.25 -3.77 5.25
CA LEU A 17 0.67 -2.54 5.83
C LEU A 17 1.52 -2.01 7.00
N ARG A 18 1.96 -2.90 7.89
CA ARG A 18 2.82 -2.53 9.02
C ARG A 18 4.19 -2.03 8.56
N THR A 19 4.79 -2.69 7.58
CA THR A 19 6.07 -2.25 6.99
C THR A 19 5.95 -0.85 6.41
N LEU A 20 4.96 -0.61 5.54
CA LEU A 20 4.76 0.69 4.92
C LEU A 20 4.48 1.80 5.94
N ARG A 21 3.67 1.51 6.97
CA ARG A 21 3.44 2.48 8.05
C ARG A 21 4.74 2.81 8.79
N ASN A 22 5.53 1.80 9.14
CA ASN A 22 6.80 2.00 9.86
C ASN A 22 7.83 2.76 9.01
N GLU A 23 7.86 2.58 7.69
CA GLU A 23 8.72 3.35 6.78
C GLU A 23 8.37 4.85 6.77
N MET A 24 7.12 5.19 7.05
CA MET A 24 6.67 6.57 7.22
C MET A 24 6.86 7.10 8.67
N ASP A 25 7.44 6.29 9.56
CA ASP A 25 7.62 6.59 10.99
C ASP A 25 6.33 6.98 11.73
N LEU A 26 5.20 6.36 11.35
CA LEU A 26 3.89 6.65 11.95
C LEU A 26 3.49 5.58 12.97
N THR A 27 2.85 5.98 14.06
CA THR A 27 2.07 5.06 14.91
C THR A 27 0.78 4.62 14.20
N GLN A 28 0.13 3.58 14.70
CA GLN A 28 -1.17 3.14 14.16
C GLN A 28 -2.26 4.23 14.29
N GLU A 29 -2.18 5.05 15.33
CA GLU A 29 -3.15 6.13 15.56
C GLU A 29 -2.93 7.27 14.56
N GLU A 30 -1.68 7.73 14.40
CA GLU A 30 -1.32 8.77 13.43
C GLU A 30 -1.64 8.34 12.01
N PHE A 31 -1.35 7.09 11.64
CA PHE A 31 -1.75 6.55 10.34
C PHE A 31 -3.26 6.70 10.11
N VAL A 32 -4.09 6.31 11.08
CA VAL A 32 -5.55 6.36 10.94
C VAL A 32 -6.04 7.80 10.76
N GLU A 33 -5.45 8.75 11.47
CA GLU A 33 -5.78 10.17 11.33
C GLU A 33 -5.39 10.73 9.97
N ILE A 34 -4.14 10.52 9.55
CA ILE A 34 -3.62 10.99 8.26
C ILE A 34 -4.38 10.33 7.10
N PHE A 35 -4.62 9.01 7.18
CA PHE A 35 -5.38 8.28 6.17
C PHE A 35 -6.81 8.80 6.03
N ASN A 36 -7.52 9.00 7.16
CA ASN A 36 -8.88 9.54 7.12
C ASN A 36 -8.93 10.96 6.56
N ARG A 37 -7.90 11.78 6.82
CA ARG A 37 -7.77 13.13 6.27
C ARG A 37 -7.50 13.10 4.77
N LYS A 38 -6.44 12.40 4.32
CA LYS A 38 -6.04 12.37 2.90
C LYS A 38 -7.05 11.66 2.01
N MET A 39 -7.72 10.61 2.50
CA MET A 39 -8.65 9.80 1.71
C MET A 39 -10.13 10.20 1.90
N LYS A 40 -10.40 11.32 2.59
CA LYS A 40 -11.75 11.74 3.03
C LYS A 40 -12.80 11.67 1.93
N GLU A 41 -12.50 12.23 0.75
CA GLU A 41 -13.43 12.30 -0.39
C GLU A 41 -13.71 10.93 -1.02
N LYS A 42 -12.83 9.95 -0.82
CA LYS A 42 -12.96 8.58 -1.36
C LYS A 42 -13.52 7.59 -0.33
N LEU A 43 -13.52 7.96 0.95
CA LEU A 43 -13.98 7.12 2.03
C LEU A 43 -15.50 7.09 2.12
N LYS A 44 -16.08 5.90 1.92
CA LYS A 44 -17.50 5.65 2.25
C LYS A 44 -17.77 5.66 3.75
N LYS A 45 -16.74 5.39 4.55
CA LYS A 45 -16.76 5.39 6.02
C LYS A 45 -15.34 5.59 6.52
N THR A 46 -15.18 6.36 7.58
CA THR A 46 -13.89 6.55 8.25
C THR A 46 -13.34 5.23 8.81
N LEU A 47 -12.03 5.09 8.70
CA LEU A 47 -11.30 4.02 9.36
C LEU A 47 -11.27 4.28 10.87
N SER A 48 -11.80 3.35 11.66
CA SER A 48 -11.72 3.42 13.12
C SER A 48 -10.34 2.98 13.60
N ARG A 49 -9.80 3.66 14.63
CA ARG A 49 -8.54 3.29 15.30
C ARG A 49 -8.48 1.80 15.69
N GLY A 50 -9.56 1.28 16.27
CA GLY A 50 -9.65 -0.13 16.67
C GLY A 50 -9.73 -1.14 15.51
N SER A 51 -9.96 -0.68 14.27
CA SER A 51 -10.04 -1.56 13.11
C SER A 51 -8.70 -1.75 12.40
N TYR A 52 -7.78 -0.79 12.50
CA TYR A 52 -6.52 -0.84 11.76
C TYR A 52 -5.54 -1.87 12.33
N GLY A 53 -5.36 -1.90 13.66
CA GLY A 53 -4.47 -2.88 14.32
C GLY A 53 -4.78 -4.35 13.96
N PRO A 54 -6.04 -4.81 13.94
CA PRO A 54 -6.41 -6.14 13.45
C PRO A 54 -6.01 -6.43 12.00
N TYR A 55 -5.93 -5.41 11.13
CA TYR A 55 -5.45 -5.58 9.76
C TYR A 55 -3.94 -5.86 9.75
N GLU A 56 -3.13 -5.07 10.46
CA GLU A 56 -1.67 -5.28 10.54
C GLU A 56 -1.30 -6.63 11.17
N LYS A 57 -2.10 -7.11 12.12
CA LYS A 57 -1.91 -8.43 12.74
C LYS A 57 -2.35 -9.61 11.84
N GLY A 58 -2.93 -9.33 10.68
CA GLY A 58 -3.48 -10.36 9.79
C GLY A 58 -4.72 -11.06 10.34
N LEU A 59 -5.36 -10.52 11.39
CA LEU A 59 -6.57 -11.08 11.99
C LEU A 59 -7.82 -10.79 11.15
N ARG A 60 -7.76 -9.74 10.33
CA ARG A 60 -8.86 -9.34 9.46
C ARG A 60 -8.32 -8.82 8.12
N TYR A 61 -8.98 -9.17 7.03
CA TYR A 61 -8.67 -8.59 5.72
C TYR A 61 -9.42 -7.25 5.53
N PRO A 62 -8.76 -6.17 5.11
CA PRO A 62 -9.39 -4.87 4.93
C PRO A 62 -10.16 -4.74 3.59
N LYS A 63 -11.22 -5.56 3.38
CA LYS A 63 -11.96 -5.61 2.10
C LYS A 63 -12.36 -4.23 1.56
N LYS A 64 -12.84 -3.35 2.46
CA LYS A 64 -13.34 -2.01 2.11
C LYS A 64 -12.23 -0.98 1.88
N TYR A 65 -11.05 -1.20 2.45
CA TYR A 65 -9.97 -0.22 2.45
C TYR A 65 -8.77 -0.63 1.62
N ILE A 66 -8.66 -1.88 1.16
CA ILE A 66 -7.45 -2.39 0.48
C ILE A 66 -7.02 -1.54 -0.72
N LYS A 67 -7.98 -1.08 -1.54
CA LYS A 67 -7.68 -0.21 -2.68
C LYS A 67 -7.22 1.18 -2.23
N LEU A 68 -7.83 1.71 -1.18
CA LEU A 68 -7.48 3.02 -0.61
C LEU A 68 -6.13 2.98 0.11
N PHE A 69 -5.78 1.87 0.77
CA PHE A 69 -4.45 1.68 1.35
C PHE A 69 -3.40 1.60 0.25
N ALA A 70 -3.66 0.85 -0.81
CA ALA A 70 -2.75 0.77 -1.94
C ALA A 70 -2.49 2.17 -2.54
N GLU A 71 -3.57 2.93 -2.75
CA GLU A 71 -3.49 4.31 -3.24
C GLU A 71 -2.74 5.24 -2.26
N PHE A 72 -3.08 5.21 -0.98
CA PHE A 72 -2.44 6.04 0.06
C PHE A 72 -0.93 5.83 0.14
N TYR A 73 -0.48 4.58 -0.01
CA TYR A 73 0.94 4.24 0.03
C TYR A 73 1.63 4.30 -1.34
N GLY A 74 0.92 4.65 -2.42
CA GLY A 74 1.47 4.66 -3.77
C GLY A 74 1.92 3.29 -4.28
N VAL A 75 1.26 2.21 -3.85
CA VAL A 75 1.58 0.81 -4.23
C VAL A 75 0.40 0.14 -4.93
N THR A 76 0.63 -1.04 -5.52
CA THR A 76 -0.48 -1.83 -6.05
C THR A 76 -1.18 -2.63 -4.96
N VAL A 77 -2.45 -2.96 -5.20
CA VAL A 77 -3.16 -3.96 -4.39
C VAL A 77 -2.45 -5.31 -4.44
N GLY A 78 -1.84 -5.68 -5.58
CA GLY A 78 -1.06 -6.91 -5.73
C GLY A 78 0.15 -6.96 -4.80
N TYR A 79 0.84 -5.83 -4.63
CA TYR A 79 1.94 -5.70 -3.68
C TYR A 79 1.48 -5.89 -2.24
N LEU A 80 0.43 -5.19 -1.78
CA LEU A 80 -0.11 -5.39 -0.44
C LEU A 80 -0.45 -6.86 -0.19
N GLN A 81 -0.98 -7.53 -1.22
CA GLN A 81 -1.35 -8.94 -1.20
C GLN A 81 -0.15 -9.92 -1.27
N GLY A 82 1.08 -9.43 -1.47
CA GLY A 82 2.27 -10.24 -1.66
C GLY A 82 2.31 -11.02 -2.98
N LYS A 83 1.52 -10.59 -3.97
CA LYS A 83 1.46 -11.20 -5.32
C LYS A 83 2.39 -10.51 -6.32
N GLU A 84 2.85 -9.31 -5.97
CA GLU A 84 3.75 -8.49 -6.78
C GLU A 84 4.90 -7.99 -5.89
N LEU A 85 6.07 -7.77 -6.48
CA LEU A 85 7.16 -7.08 -5.81
C LEU A 85 6.88 -5.57 -5.82
N ARG A 86 7.33 -4.85 -4.78
CA ARG A 86 7.44 -3.40 -4.84
C ARG A 86 8.60 -3.11 -5.79
N TYR A 87 8.35 -2.28 -6.79
CA TYR A 87 9.45 -1.67 -7.52
C TYR A 87 9.77 -0.39 -6.76
N ASP A 88 10.95 -0.31 -6.16
CA ASP A 88 11.43 0.94 -5.58
C ASP A 88 12.13 1.80 -6.65
N LEU A 89 12.50 3.03 -6.27
CA LEU A 89 13.24 3.93 -7.16
C LEU A 89 14.58 3.32 -7.59
N ALA A 90 15.21 2.47 -6.76
CA ALA A 90 16.47 1.81 -7.09
C ALA A 90 16.28 0.69 -8.12
N ASP A 91 15.14 0.01 -8.14
CA ASP A 91 14.73 -0.93 -9.18
C ASP A 91 14.46 -0.20 -10.50
N ILE A 92 13.79 0.96 -10.44
CA ILE A 92 13.57 1.83 -11.61
C ILE A 92 14.93 2.31 -12.13
N GLU A 93 15.81 2.80 -11.27
CA GLU A 93 17.15 3.29 -11.58
C GLU A 93 18.04 2.19 -12.17
N LYS A 94 18.02 0.98 -11.61
CA LYS A 94 18.70 -0.19 -12.20
C LYS A 94 18.12 -0.56 -13.56
N LEU A 95 16.82 -0.43 -13.79
CA LEU A 95 16.21 -0.75 -15.08
C LEU A 95 16.59 0.28 -16.15
N THR A 96 16.61 1.58 -15.83
CA THR A 96 17.11 2.65 -16.71
C THR A 96 18.61 2.53 -16.98
N LEU A 97 19.43 2.26 -15.96
CA LEU A 97 20.89 2.09 -16.11
C LEU A 97 21.28 0.88 -16.97
N ASN A 98 20.45 -0.17 -17.00
CA ASN A 98 20.69 -1.37 -17.81
C ASN A 98 20.10 -1.29 -19.23
N GLY A 99 19.63 -0.11 -19.68
CA GLY A 99 19.13 0.11 -21.04
C GLY A 99 17.85 -0.66 -21.39
N ARG A 100 17.07 -1.09 -20.39
CA ARG A 100 15.77 -1.73 -20.62
C ARG A 100 14.65 -0.71 -20.46
N GLU A 101 13.83 -0.54 -21.47
CA GLU A 101 12.63 0.29 -21.37
C GLU A 101 11.68 -0.25 -20.30
N LEU A 102 11.31 0.62 -19.35
CA LEU A 102 10.13 0.38 -18.52
C LEU A 102 8.90 0.42 -19.42
N SER A 103 8.14 -0.68 -19.45
CA SER A 103 6.92 -0.76 -20.25
C SER A 103 5.76 -1.41 -19.48
N GLY A 104 4.55 -1.13 -19.97
CA GLY A 104 3.31 -1.68 -19.42
C GLY A 104 3.06 -1.27 -17.96
N LYS A 105 2.54 -2.22 -17.17
CA LYS A 105 2.15 -1.98 -15.76
C LYS A 105 3.28 -1.50 -14.86
N LYS A 106 4.54 -1.84 -15.18
CA LYS A 106 5.70 -1.40 -14.39
C LYS A 106 5.90 0.11 -14.52
N LEU A 107 5.80 0.64 -15.75
CA LEU A 107 5.83 2.07 -16.01
C LEU A 107 4.63 2.77 -15.39
N GLU A 108 3.43 2.20 -15.54
CA GLU A 108 2.21 2.78 -14.97
C GLU A 108 2.28 2.90 -13.43
N ASN A 109 2.83 1.89 -12.76
CA ASN A 109 2.99 1.92 -11.30
C ASN A 109 4.06 2.92 -10.86
N ALA A 110 5.17 3.01 -11.59
CA ALA A 110 6.22 4.00 -11.33
C ALA A 110 5.71 5.43 -11.48
N LEU A 111 4.93 5.70 -12.54
CA LEU A 111 4.31 7.01 -12.78
C LEU A 111 3.33 7.39 -11.65
N LYS A 112 2.48 6.45 -11.20
CA LYS A 112 1.57 6.71 -10.07
C LYS A 112 2.29 7.04 -8.77
N TYR A 113 3.45 6.42 -8.52
CA TYR A 113 4.26 6.73 -7.35
C TYR A 113 4.90 8.13 -7.45
N ILE A 114 5.39 8.50 -8.62
CA ILE A 114 5.95 9.84 -8.89
C ILE A 114 4.86 10.91 -8.75
N GLU A 115 3.68 10.71 -9.36
CA GLU A 115 2.52 11.60 -9.23
C GLU A 115 2.10 11.79 -7.77
N PHE A 116 2.12 10.71 -6.99
CA PHE A 116 1.85 10.75 -5.56
C PHE A 116 2.87 11.62 -4.80
N LEU A 117 4.18 11.46 -5.08
CA LEU A 117 5.23 12.26 -4.44
C LEU A 117 5.12 13.75 -4.78
N LEU A 118 4.73 14.08 -6.01
CA LEU A 118 4.59 15.47 -6.48
C LEU A 118 3.30 16.14 -5.99
N ALA A 119 2.29 15.38 -5.55
CA ALA A 119 1.03 15.90 -5.04
C ALA A 119 1.09 16.39 -3.58
N ASP A 120 2.21 16.17 -2.89
CA ASP A 120 2.44 16.57 -1.48
C ASP A 120 3.26 17.89 -1.35
N ASP A 121 3.62 18.55 -2.45
CA ASP A 121 4.40 19.81 -2.49
C ASP A 121 3.56 21.11 -2.58
N ASP A 122 2.22 21.02 -2.45
CA ASP A 122 1.27 22.16 -2.41
C ASP A 122 0.59 22.34 -1.03
#